data_AF-A0A7X7B6U4-F1
#
_entry.id   AF-A0A7X7B6U4-F1
#
_cell.length_a   1.000
_cell.length_b   1.000
_cell.length_c   1.000
_cell.angle_alpha   90.00
_cell.angle_beta   90.00
_cell.angle_gamma   90.00
#
_symmetry.space_group_name_H-M   'P 1'
#
loop_
_entity.id
_entity.type
_entity.pdbx_description
1 polymer ?
#
loop_
_entity_poly.entity_id
_entity_poly.type
_entity_poly.pdbx_seq_one_letter_code
_entity_poly.pdbx_strand_id
1 'polypeptide(L)'
;MNISLPGQNWTWQDFYEYARIARQDLNDDGKKDTYMIRADKNYPLFLDAYLCKYANRVTSKVDFNNKLFISLLTLWKKMCDEDLIGPGSVGSTYQPDDTILFSLSYTHTQMGSDEYTYFPMLSNEKAIYPTEATFLCVMSTSKNTELAVKFLQTYLSREVQEAMIMSNTSFIYKDFSIYNKRFEFFTIKPLNTVNEQIYKNVLKHAVALSYPADLRIFITHEVMPAFMSGKITAEEAARQIQEKAEMIIME
;
A
#
# COMPACT_ATOMS: atom_id res chain seq x y z
N MET A 1 -10.33 -3.62 -23.53
CA MET A 1 -9.85 -4.90 -22.98
C MET A 1 -10.93 -5.47 -22.06
N ASN A 2 -11.27 -6.76 -22.11
CA ASN A 2 -12.35 -7.35 -21.29
C ASN A 2 -11.76 -8.28 -20.22
N ILE A 3 -11.06 -7.69 -19.23
CA ILE A 3 -10.52 -8.42 -18.08
C ILE A 3 -11.29 -7.97 -16.83
N SER A 4 -11.85 -8.93 -16.09
CA SER A 4 -12.58 -8.65 -14.85
C SER A 4 -11.65 -8.26 -13.72
N LEU A 5 -12.01 -7.24 -12.93
CA LEU A 5 -11.24 -6.84 -11.76
C LEU A 5 -10.98 -8.04 -10.81
N PRO A 6 -9.78 -8.12 -10.23
CA PRO A 6 -9.43 -9.20 -9.32
C PRO A 6 -10.23 -9.11 -8.02
N GLY A 7 -10.47 -10.27 -7.41
CA GLY A 7 -11.16 -10.39 -6.12
C GLY A 7 -10.24 -10.13 -4.92
N GLN A 8 -10.82 -10.17 -3.72
CA GLN A 8 -10.16 -9.85 -2.45
C GLN A 8 -8.86 -10.61 -2.16
N ASN A 9 -8.75 -11.86 -2.60
CA ASN A 9 -7.71 -12.79 -2.17
C ASN A 9 -6.65 -13.05 -3.25
N TRP A 10 -6.54 -12.19 -4.25
CA TRP A 10 -5.48 -12.34 -5.24
C TRP A 10 -4.09 -12.06 -4.65
N THR A 11 -3.10 -12.76 -5.18
CA THR A 11 -1.71 -12.78 -4.75
C THR A 11 -0.81 -12.08 -5.76
N TRP A 12 0.48 -11.90 -5.42
CA TRP A 12 1.47 -11.41 -6.39
C TRP A 12 1.65 -12.33 -7.61
N GLN A 13 1.40 -13.64 -7.46
CA GLN A 13 1.41 -14.55 -8.60
C GLN A 13 0.23 -14.27 -9.54
N ASP A 14 -0.97 -14.07 -8.98
CA ASP A 14 -2.14 -13.68 -9.77
C ASP A 14 -1.92 -12.33 -10.45
N PHE A 15 -1.28 -11.39 -9.76
CA PHE A 15 -0.87 -10.10 -10.33
C PHE A 15 0.05 -10.28 -11.54
N TYR A 16 1.05 -11.17 -11.45
CA TYR A 16 1.95 -11.49 -12.56
C TYR A 16 1.18 -12.09 -13.76
N GLU A 17 0.29 -13.06 -13.54
CA GLU A 17 -0.51 -13.64 -14.64
C GLU A 17 -1.42 -12.57 -15.26
N TYR A 18 -2.02 -11.71 -14.44
CA TYR A 18 -2.84 -10.60 -14.90
C TYR A 18 -2.03 -9.60 -15.73
N ALA A 19 -0.82 -9.27 -15.29
CA ALA A 19 0.09 -8.36 -15.99
C ALA A 19 0.49 -8.90 -17.37
N ARG A 20 0.71 -10.21 -17.51
CA ARG A 20 0.98 -10.86 -18.80
C ARG A 20 -0.20 -10.75 -19.77
N ILE A 21 -1.42 -10.93 -19.29
CA ILE A 21 -2.64 -10.79 -20.10
C ILE A 21 -2.85 -9.32 -20.49
N ALA A 22 -2.58 -8.41 -19.55
CA ALA A 22 -2.70 -6.98 -19.75
C ALA A 22 -1.68 -6.45 -20.76
N ARG A 23 -0.50 -7.07 -20.92
CA ARG A 23 0.56 -6.68 -21.87
C ARG A 23 0.17 -6.99 -23.32
N GLN A 24 -0.46 -6.03 -23.99
CA GLN A 24 -1.03 -6.15 -25.33
C GLN A 24 -0.41 -5.14 -26.29
N ASP A 25 -0.34 -5.54 -27.56
CA ASP A 25 -0.08 -4.66 -28.69
C ASP A 25 -1.47 -4.23 -29.17
N LEU A 26 -1.77 -2.93 -29.05
CA LEU A 26 -3.08 -2.37 -29.36
C LEU A 26 -3.16 -1.82 -30.79
N ASN A 27 -2.01 -1.62 -31.44
CA ASN A 27 -1.91 -0.97 -32.75
C ASN A 27 -1.31 -1.87 -33.84
N ASP A 28 -1.01 -3.12 -33.50
CA ASP A 28 -0.40 -4.15 -34.35
C ASP A 28 0.99 -3.74 -34.92
N ASP A 29 1.75 -2.90 -34.20
CA ASP A 29 3.10 -2.47 -34.61
C ASP A 29 4.21 -3.45 -34.20
N GLY A 30 3.85 -4.55 -33.54
CA GLY A 30 4.75 -5.58 -33.03
C GLY A 30 5.35 -5.25 -31.68
N LYS A 31 5.03 -4.10 -31.08
CA LYS A 31 5.42 -3.70 -29.73
C LYS A 31 4.19 -3.72 -28.84
N LYS A 32 4.44 -4.11 -27.60
CA LYS A 32 3.39 -4.10 -26.59
C LYS A 32 3.23 -2.64 -26.09
N ASP A 33 2.01 -2.15 -25.99
CA ASP A 33 1.69 -0.76 -25.60
C ASP A 33 1.30 -0.61 -24.13
N THR A 34 0.63 -1.61 -23.58
CA THR A 34 -0.03 -1.49 -22.27
C THR A 34 0.80 -2.03 -21.12
N TYR A 35 0.71 -1.41 -19.95
CA TYR A 35 1.33 -1.92 -18.71
C TYR A 35 0.28 -2.14 -17.63
N MET A 36 0.55 -3.08 -16.73
CA MET A 36 -0.32 -3.32 -15.58
C MET A 36 -0.32 -2.12 -14.63
N ILE A 37 0.87 -1.58 -14.36
CA ILE A 37 1.12 -0.48 -13.42
C ILE A 37 2.46 0.19 -13.76
N ARG A 38 2.65 1.42 -13.28
CA ARG A 38 3.96 2.08 -13.24
C ARG A 38 4.59 1.97 -11.86
N ALA A 39 5.86 1.59 -11.80
CA ALA A 39 6.62 1.57 -10.56
C ALA A 39 8.12 1.75 -10.80
N ASP A 40 8.83 2.15 -9.74
CA ASP A 40 10.29 2.07 -9.72
C ASP A 40 10.68 0.61 -9.53
N LYS A 41 11.48 0.07 -10.45
CA LYS A 41 11.97 -1.31 -10.39
C LYS A 41 12.78 -1.60 -9.11
N ASN A 42 13.37 -0.57 -8.48
CA ASN A 42 14.11 -0.70 -7.23
C ASN A 42 13.21 -0.56 -5.99
N TYR A 43 11.91 -0.30 -6.18
CA TYR A 43 10.90 -0.22 -5.13
C TYR A 43 9.79 -1.25 -5.39
N PRO A 44 9.99 -2.53 -4.98
CA PRO A 44 8.95 -3.54 -5.12
C PRO A 44 7.68 -3.12 -4.39
N LEU A 45 6.54 -3.19 -5.08
CA LEU A 45 5.26 -2.73 -4.56
C LEU A 45 4.76 -3.53 -3.33
N PHE A 46 5.28 -4.74 -3.10
CA PHE A 46 5.00 -5.52 -1.90
C PHE A 46 5.82 -5.12 -0.67
N LEU A 47 6.86 -4.29 -0.85
CA LEU A 47 7.91 -4.10 0.15
C LEU A 47 7.35 -3.59 1.48
N ASP A 48 6.49 -2.58 1.45
CA ASP A 48 5.93 -1.99 2.67
C ASP A 48 5.03 -2.97 3.44
N ALA A 49 4.24 -3.77 2.73
CA ALA A 49 3.42 -4.83 3.34
C ALA A 49 4.31 -5.89 3.98
N TYR A 50 5.40 -6.26 3.32
CA TYR A 50 6.37 -7.22 3.83
C TYR A 50 7.07 -6.69 5.09
N LEU A 51 7.57 -5.45 5.04
CA LEU A 51 8.23 -4.79 6.17
C LEU A 51 7.31 -4.69 7.39
N CYS A 52 6.04 -4.29 7.20
CA CYS A 52 5.07 -4.21 8.31
C CYS A 52 4.82 -5.56 9.01
N LYS A 53 4.90 -6.66 8.25
CA LYS A 53 4.62 -8.00 8.76
C LYS A 53 5.85 -8.64 9.40
N TYR A 54 7.01 -8.46 8.81
CA TYR A 54 8.21 -9.22 9.13
C TYR A 54 9.31 -8.40 9.79
N ALA A 55 9.17 -7.08 9.95
CA ALA A 55 10.09 -6.24 10.71
C ALA A 55 9.39 -5.58 11.90
N ASN A 56 9.52 -6.18 13.08
CA ASN A 56 8.87 -5.72 14.30
C ASN A 56 9.91 -5.26 15.34
N ARG A 57 9.96 -3.94 15.54
CA ARG A 57 10.85 -3.30 16.52
C ARG A 57 10.50 -3.62 17.97
N VAL A 58 9.21 -3.77 18.29
CA VAL A 58 8.76 -4.05 19.67
C VAL A 58 9.21 -5.44 20.11
N THR A 59 9.17 -6.42 19.21
CA THR A 59 9.56 -7.80 19.51
C THR A 59 11.00 -8.11 19.12
N SER A 60 11.72 -7.16 18.52
CA SER A 60 13.04 -7.35 17.90
C SER A 60 13.10 -8.56 16.96
N LYS A 61 12.05 -8.74 16.15
CA LYS A 61 11.94 -9.88 15.21
C LYS A 61 12.00 -9.38 13.77
N VAL A 62 12.88 -10.01 12.99
CA VAL A 62 13.08 -9.75 11.57
C VAL A 62 13.20 -11.07 10.80
N ASP A 63 12.54 -11.16 9.64
CA ASP A 63 12.58 -12.37 8.81
C ASP A 63 12.47 -12.04 7.31
N PHE A 64 13.62 -11.92 6.67
CA PHE A 64 13.81 -11.66 5.24
C PHE A 64 14.52 -12.81 4.53
N ASN A 65 15.38 -13.57 5.23
CA ASN A 65 16.09 -14.70 4.63
C ASN A 65 15.22 -15.98 4.63
N ASN A 66 14.04 -15.88 4.02
CA ASN A 66 13.11 -16.99 3.88
C ASN A 66 12.60 -17.14 2.44
N LYS A 67 11.98 -18.30 2.18
CA LYS A 67 11.51 -18.67 0.85
C LYS A 67 10.47 -17.70 0.28
N LEU A 68 9.61 -17.12 1.13
CA LEU A 68 8.56 -16.20 0.68
C LEU A 68 9.18 -14.91 0.12
N PHE A 69 10.07 -14.28 0.88
CA PHE A 69 10.71 -13.03 0.43
C PHE A 69 11.56 -13.25 -0.82
N ILE A 70 12.35 -14.33 -0.86
CA ILE A 70 13.17 -14.70 -2.02
C ILE A 70 12.28 -14.91 -3.26
N SER A 71 11.13 -15.58 -3.10
CA SER A 71 10.18 -15.80 -4.19
C SER A 71 9.56 -14.49 -4.68
N LEU A 72 9.19 -13.58 -3.76
CA LEU A 72 8.66 -12.27 -4.11
C LEU A 72 9.68 -11.40 -4.85
N LEU A 73 10.95 -11.36 -4.39
CA LEU A 73 12.05 -10.68 -5.09
C LEU A 73 12.24 -11.22 -6.49
N THR A 74 12.28 -12.55 -6.63
CA THR A 74 12.44 -13.23 -7.91
C THR A 74 11.28 -12.90 -8.85
N LEU A 75 10.04 -12.95 -8.36
CA LEU A 75 8.84 -12.63 -9.14
C LEU A 75 8.83 -11.17 -9.59
N TRP A 76 9.22 -10.23 -8.72
CA TRP A 76 9.33 -8.82 -9.07
C TRP A 76 10.37 -8.57 -10.14
N LYS A 77 11.57 -9.12 -9.97
CA LYS A 77 12.61 -9.03 -11.01
C LYS A 77 12.12 -9.61 -12.33
N LYS A 78 11.46 -10.76 -12.30
CA LYS A 78 10.86 -11.38 -13.48
C LYS A 78 9.85 -10.46 -14.17
N MET A 79 8.94 -9.83 -13.42
CA MET A 79 7.97 -8.88 -13.97
C MET A 79 8.64 -7.67 -14.63
N CYS A 80 9.74 -7.16 -14.06
CA CYS A 80 10.51 -6.08 -14.66
C CYS A 80 11.29 -6.54 -15.89
N ASP A 81 11.94 -7.70 -15.84
CA ASP A 81 12.73 -8.26 -16.96
C ASP A 81 11.83 -8.63 -18.16
N GLU A 82 10.58 -9.04 -17.90
CA GLU A 82 9.55 -9.29 -18.93
C GLU A 82 8.80 -8.01 -19.39
N ASP A 83 9.23 -6.82 -18.97
CA ASP A 83 8.63 -5.53 -19.34
C ASP A 83 7.12 -5.45 -19.01
N LEU A 84 6.68 -6.05 -17.89
CA LEU A 84 5.28 -6.05 -17.46
C LEU A 84 4.92 -4.84 -16.58
N ILE A 85 5.94 -4.17 -16.04
CA ILE A 85 5.83 -3.00 -15.17
C ILE A 85 6.39 -1.80 -15.91
N GLY A 86 5.55 -0.79 -16.12
CA GLY A 86 5.97 0.44 -16.78
C GLY A 86 6.94 1.23 -15.89
N PRO A 87 7.91 1.94 -16.47
CA PRO A 87 8.80 2.79 -15.69
C PRO A 87 7.98 3.90 -15.01
N GLY A 88 8.20 4.08 -13.71
CA GLY A 88 7.61 5.18 -12.93
C GLY A 88 8.49 5.56 -11.76
N SER A 89 8.28 6.75 -11.21
CA SER A 89 8.88 7.16 -9.94
C SER A 89 7.91 6.91 -8.80
N VAL A 90 8.43 6.55 -7.62
CA VAL A 90 7.63 6.47 -6.40
C VAL A 90 6.94 7.81 -6.18
N GLY A 91 5.60 7.80 -6.08
CA GLY A 91 4.81 9.01 -5.81
C GLY A 91 4.51 9.90 -7.02
N SER A 92 4.73 9.45 -8.28
CA SER A 92 4.18 10.21 -9.41
C SER A 92 2.66 10.22 -9.32
N THR A 93 2.10 11.42 -9.16
CA THR A 93 0.65 11.67 -9.16
C THR A 93 0.02 11.06 -10.40
N TYR A 94 -1.18 10.51 -10.24
CA TYR A 94 -2.01 10.01 -11.34
C TYR A 94 -1.94 10.95 -12.55
N GLN A 95 -1.37 10.44 -13.64
CA GLN A 95 -1.53 11.04 -14.96
C GLN A 95 -2.45 10.09 -15.74
N PRO A 96 -3.55 10.60 -16.34
CA PRO A 96 -4.40 9.80 -17.19
C PRO A 96 -3.55 9.24 -18.33
N ASP A 97 -3.36 7.93 -18.31
CA ASP A 97 -2.59 7.22 -19.32
C ASP A 97 -3.35 5.93 -19.64
N ASP A 98 -3.98 5.93 -20.81
CA ASP A 98 -4.83 4.84 -21.26
C ASP A 98 -4.03 3.55 -21.54
N THR A 99 -2.70 3.61 -21.47
CA THR A 99 -1.82 2.44 -21.53
C THR A 99 -1.65 1.75 -20.19
N ILE A 100 -2.03 2.37 -19.07
CA ILE A 100 -1.85 1.83 -17.71
C ILE A 100 -3.17 1.30 -17.17
N LEU A 101 -3.19 0.01 -16.79
CA LEU A 101 -4.42 -0.64 -16.32
C LEU A 101 -4.78 -0.27 -14.87
N PHE A 102 -3.79 -0.14 -13.99
CA PHE A 102 -3.98 0.24 -12.59
C PHE A 102 -3.07 1.38 -12.17
N SER A 103 -3.63 2.34 -11.44
CA SER A 103 -2.89 3.38 -10.72
C SER A 103 -2.95 3.14 -9.22
N LEU A 104 -1.85 3.40 -8.51
CA LEU A 104 -1.85 3.42 -7.04
C LEU A 104 -2.67 4.61 -6.55
N SER A 105 -3.52 4.37 -5.56
CA SER A 105 -4.32 5.40 -4.91
C SER A 105 -4.46 5.10 -3.42
N TYR A 106 -4.62 6.15 -2.63
CA TYR A 106 -4.90 6.01 -1.20
C TYR A 106 -6.39 5.78 -0.99
N THR A 107 -6.74 4.81 -0.14
CA THR A 107 -8.14 4.59 0.24
C THR A 107 -8.64 5.72 1.14
N HIS A 108 -9.79 6.29 0.81
CA HIS A 108 -10.41 7.39 1.57
C HIS A 108 -11.94 7.30 1.49
N THR A 109 -12.67 8.06 2.30
CA THR A 109 -14.14 7.96 2.39
C THR A 109 -14.89 8.61 1.21
N GLN A 110 -14.14 9.13 0.23
CA GLN A 110 -14.64 9.92 -0.90
C GLN A 110 -14.13 9.41 -2.25
N MET A 111 -13.98 8.10 -2.40
CA MET A 111 -13.50 7.44 -3.63
C MET A 111 -14.49 7.46 -4.81
N GLY A 112 -15.61 8.17 -4.67
CA GLY A 112 -16.58 8.38 -5.74
C GLY A 112 -17.05 7.14 -6.50
N SER A 113 -17.22 7.33 -7.82
CA SER A 113 -17.77 6.32 -8.74
C SER A 113 -16.69 5.52 -9.48
N ASP A 114 -15.40 5.76 -9.20
CA ASP A 114 -14.32 5.04 -9.85
C ASP A 114 -14.32 3.58 -9.39
N GLU A 115 -13.77 2.69 -10.21
CA GLU A 115 -13.67 1.27 -9.89
C GLU A 115 -12.33 0.98 -9.21
N TYR A 116 -12.39 0.50 -7.97
CA TYR A 116 -11.20 0.09 -7.23
C TYR A 116 -11.14 -1.43 -7.12
N THR A 117 -9.95 -1.94 -6.85
CA THR A 117 -9.73 -3.32 -6.48
C THR A 117 -8.78 -3.41 -5.28
N TYR A 118 -8.61 -4.61 -4.75
CA TYR A 118 -7.75 -4.92 -3.63
C TYR A 118 -6.29 -4.91 -4.06
N PHE A 119 -5.37 -4.57 -3.16
CA PHE A 119 -3.94 -4.77 -3.42
C PHE A 119 -3.56 -6.26 -3.28
N PRO A 120 -2.59 -6.79 -4.06
CA PRO A 120 -2.20 -8.19 -3.97
C PRO A 120 -1.64 -8.58 -2.59
N MET A 121 -2.03 -9.75 -2.10
CA MET A 121 -1.54 -10.28 -0.83
C MET A 121 -0.13 -10.88 -0.99
N LEU A 122 0.68 -10.79 0.07
CA LEU A 122 2.02 -11.40 0.13
C LEU A 122 1.97 -12.92 -0.07
N SER A 123 0.93 -13.57 0.45
CA SER A 123 0.70 -15.00 0.37
C SER A 123 -0.80 -15.28 0.56
N ASN A 124 -1.20 -16.56 0.63
CA ASN A 124 -2.57 -16.97 0.95
C ASN A 124 -2.97 -16.72 2.43
N GLU A 125 -2.13 -16.02 3.21
CA GLU A 125 -2.45 -15.60 4.57
C GLU A 125 -3.35 -14.35 4.60
N LYS A 126 -3.55 -13.82 5.81
CA LYS A 126 -4.28 -12.57 6.06
C LYS A 126 -3.65 -11.41 5.28
N ALA A 127 -4.47 -10.68 4.53
CA ALA A 127 -4.10 -9.42 3.89
C ALA A 127 -3.48 -8.42 4.88
N ILE A 128 -2.50 -7.65 4.41
CA ILE A 128 -1.78 -6.60 5.15
C ILE A 128 -1.82 -5.34 4.28
N TYR A 129 -2.42 -4.27 4.79
CA TYR A 129 -2.44 -2.97 4.14
C TYR A 129 -1.65 -1.96 4.99
N PRO A 130 -0.42 -1.60 4.59
CA PRO A 130 0.36 -0.58 5.29
C PRO A 130 -0.40 0.74 5.37
N THR A 131 -0.50 1.32 6.55
CA THR A 131 -1.27 2.54 6.80
C THR A 131 -0.51 3.47 7.72
N GLU A 132 -0.52 4.77 7.41
CA GLU A 132 -0.12 5.82 8.34
C GLU A 132 -1.24 6.07 9.34
N ALA A 133 -0.95 5.96 10.63
CA ALA A 133 -1.91 6.20 11.69
C ALA A 133 -1.38 7.26 12.66
N THR A 134 -2.19 8.29 12.91
CA THR A 134 -1.91 9.32 13.91
C THR A 134 -2.80 9.10 15.13
N PHE A 135 -2.22 9.16 16.32
CA PHE A 135 -2.95 9.03 17.59
C PHE A 135 -2.93 10.35 18.35
N LEU A 136 -4.07 10.68 18.96
CA LEU A 136 -4.12 11.67 20.03
C LEU A 136 -3.95 10.96 21.37
N CYS A 137 -2.96 11.39 22.16
CA CYS A 137 -2.62 10.76 23.43
C CYS A 137 -2.72 11.78 24.57
N VAL A 138 -3.21 11.34 25.73
CA VAL A 138 -3.11 12.09 26.98
C VAL A 138 -1.81 11.71 27.67
N MET A 139 -0.93 12.68 27.92
CA MET A 139 0.32 12.41 28.61
C MET A 139 0.08 11.96 30.05
N SER A 140 0.78 10.91 30.48
CA SER A 140 0.70 10.36 31.85
C SER A 140 1.13 11.36 32.93
N THR A 141 1.92 12.37 32.56
CA THR A 141 2.40 13.44 33.44
C THR A 141 1.48 14.66 33.47
N SER A 142 0.35 14.63 32.74
CA SER A 142 -0.56 15.77 32.66
C SER A 142 -1.26 16.00 34.01
N LYS A 143 -1.09 17.21 34.54
CA LYS A 143 -1.84 17.68 35.73
C LYS A 143 -3.32 17.98 35.43
N ASN A 144 -3.69 18.05 34.14
CA ASN A 144 -5.04 18.39 33.67
C ASN A 144 -5.66 17.22 32.89
N THR A 145 -5.48 15.99 33.37
CA THR A 145 -5.91 14.77 32.67
C THR A 145 -7.40 14.78 32.34
N GLU A 146 -8.26 15.19 33.28
CA GLU A 146 -9.71 15.25 33.06
C GLU A 146 -10.10 16.20 31.91
N LEU A 147 -9.49 17.39 31.87
CA LEU A 147 -9.76 18.37 30.81
C LEU A 147 -9.28 17.85 29.46
N ALA A 148 -8.10 17.22 29.40
CA ALA A 148 -7.57 16.63 28.18
C ALA A 148 -8.47 15.51 27.65
N VAL A 149 -8.96 14.62 28.53
CA VAL A 149 -9.91 13.56 28.16
C VAL A 149 -11.22 14.15 27.64
N LYS A 150 -11.77 15.16 28.33
CA LYS A 150 -13.01 15.82 27.90
C LYS A 150 -12.86 16.49 26.53
N PHE A 151 -11.71 17.12 26.29
CA PHE A 151 -11.38 17.69 24.97
C PHE A 151 -11.38 16.59 23.90
N LEU A 152 -10.65 15.49 24.11
CA LEU A 152 -10.58 14.39 23.14
C LEU A 152 -11.95 13.77 22.85
N GLN A 153 -12.77 13.56 23.88
CA GLN A 153 -14.14 13.06 23.72
C GLN A 153 -15.01 13.99 22.85
N THR A 154 -14.88 15.30 23.06
CA THR A 154 -15.62 16.32 22.29
C THR A 154 -15.10 16.36 20.85
N TYR A 155 -13.79 16.41 20.68
CA TYR A 155 -13.13 16.48 19.38
C TYR A 155 -13.42 15.26 18.49
N LEU A 156 -13.50 14.07 19.09
CA LEU A 156 -13.84 12.81 18.40
C LEU A 156 -15.35 12.53 18.35
N SER A 157 -16.20 13.46 18.80
CA SER A 157 -17.66 13.29 18.77
C SER A 157 -18.21 13.25 17.34
N ARG A 158 -19.39 12.64 17.17
CA ARG A 158 -20.08 12.58 15.88
C ARG A 158 -20.29 13.98 15.29
N GLU A 159 -20.74 14.93 16.11
CA GLU A 159 -21.03 16.29 15.68
C GLU A 159 -19.79 16.98 15.11
N VAL A 160 -18.65 16.91 15.80
CA VAL A 160 -17.40 17.50 15.34
C VAL A 160 -16.88 16.80 14.09
N GLN A 161 -16.88 15.45 14.07
CA GLN A 161 -16.41 14.71 12.90
C GLN A 161 -17.30 14.95 11.67
N GLU A 162 -18.63 15.08 11.85
CA GLU A 162 -19.57 15.44 10.79
C GLU A 162 -19.32 16.85 10.22
N ALA A 163 -18.96 17.81 11.06
CA ALA A 163 -18.59 19.16 10.63
C ALA A 163 -17.23 19.20 9.91
N MET A 164 -16.31 18.30 10.26
CA MET A 164 -14.95 18.23 9.71
C MET A 164 -14.81 17.33 8.47
N ILE A 165 -15.87 16.65 8.00
CA ILE A 165 -15.81 15.75 6.82
C ILE A 165 -15.20 16.43 5.59
N MET A 166 -15.36 17.75 5.48
CA MET A 166 -14.90 18.53 4.33
C MET A 166 -13.41 18.90 4.37
N SER A 167 -12.71 18.75 5.51
CA SER A 167 -11.37 19.32 5.67
C SER A 167 -10.22 18.37 5.35
N ASN A 168 -10.47 17.15 4.85
CA ASN A 168 -9.47 16.08 4.69
C ASN A 168 -8.67 15.76 5.98
N THR A 169 -9.07 16.32 7.12
CA THR A 169 -8.44 16.19 8.44
C THR A 169 -9.34 15.50 9.46
N SER A 170 -10.53 15.04 9.05
CA SER A 170 -11.41 14.26 9.91
C SER A 170 -10.81 12.89 10.21
N PHE A 171 -10.94 12.45 11.45
CA PHE A 171 -10.65 11.07 11.81
C PHE A 171 -11.73 10.14 11.26
N ILE A 172 -11.38 8.88 11.02
CA ILE A 172 -12.36 7.89 10.62
C ILE A 172 -13.32 7.65 11.78
N TYR A 173 -14.61 7.87 11.53
CA TYR A 173 -15.68 7.65 12.47
C TYR A 173 -16.35 6.30 12.18
N LYS A 174 -16.66 5.55 13.25
CA LYS A 174 -17.20 4.18 13.14
C LYS A 174 -18.52 4.08 12.39
N ASP A 175 -19.33 5.15 12.41
CA ASP A 175 -20.62 5.21 11.70
C ASP A 175 -20.39 5.78 10.31
N PHE A 176 -20.36 4.90 9.31
CA PHE A 176 -20.11 5.26 7.91
C PHE A 176 -21.21 6.13 7.29
N SER A 177 -22.41 6.17 7.87
CA SER A 177 -23.52 6.98 7.35
C SER A 177 -23.19 8.47 7.29
N ILE A 178 -22.22 8.94 8.10
CA ILE A 178 -21.79 10.33 8.10
C ILE A 178 -21.15 10.73 6.77
N TYR A 179 -20.52 9.80 6.06
CA TYR A 179 -19.81 10.04 4.80
C TYR A 179 -20.72 10.02 3.57
N ASN A 180 -22.00 9.66 3.73
CA ASN A 180 -22.98 9.66 2.65
C ASN A 180 -23.58 11.04 2.36
N LYS A 181 -23.15 12.07 3.12
CA LYS A 181 -23.60 13.44 2.90
C LYS A 181 -23.04 13.96 1.57
N ARG A 182 -23.94 14.46 0.72
CA ARG A 182 -23.58 15.17 -0.51
C ARG A 182 -23.35 16.62 -0.17
N PHE A 183 -22.19 17.15 -0.53
CA PHE A 183 -21.89 18.57 -0.36
C PHE A 183 -22.16 19.27 -1.69
N GLU A 184 -23.16 20.18 -1.72
CA GLU A 184 -23.60 20.85 -2.95
C GLU A 184 -22.50 21.67 -3.64
N PHE A 185 -21.47 22.09 -2.89
CA PHE A 185 -20.38 22.94 -3.38
C PHE A 185 -19.13 22.18 -3.83
N PHE A 186 -19.07 20.85 -3.63
CA PHE A 186 -17.90 20.04 -3.97
C PHE A 186 -18.32 18.78 -4.72
N THR A 187 -17.57 18.39 -5.75
CA THR A 187 -17.71 17.12 -6.50
C THR A 187 -17.25 15.90 -5.70
N ILE A 188 -17.38 15.94 -4.38
CA ILE A 188 -17.08 14.82 -3.48
C ILE A 188 -18.23 13.83 -3.57
N LYS A 189 -17.96 12.68 -4.19
CA LYS A 189 -18.91 11.58 -4.31
C LYS A 189 -18.65 10.55 -3.20
N PRO A 190 -19.71 10.07 -2.51
CA PRO A 190 -19.56 9.02 -1.51
C PRO A 190 -19.10 7.70 -2.16
N LEU A 191 -18.65 6.77 -1.33
CA LEU A 191 -18.33 5.41 -1.73
C LEU A 191 -19.55 4.73 -2.38
N ASN A 192 -19.35 4.08 -3.54
CA ASN A 192 -20.30 3.08 -4.03
C ASN A 192 -20.21 1.80 -3.15
N THR A 193 -21.17 0.88 -3.30
CA THR A 193 -21.24 -0.34 -2.46
C THR A 193 -19.97 -1.21 -2.55
N VAL A 194 -19.34 -1.30 -3.72
CA VAL A 194 -18.12 -2.10 -3.93
C VAL A 194 -16.93 -1.44 -3.23
N ASN A 195 -16.75 -0.14 -3.44
CA ASN A 195 -15.67 0.63 -2.83
C ASN A 195 -15.80 0.68 -1.31
N GLU A 196 -17.03 0.73 -0.77
CA GLU A 196 -17.28 0.64 0.68
C GLU A 196 -16.81 -0.72 1.25
N GLN A 197 -17.04 -1.82 0.54
CA GLN A 197 -16.56 -3.15 0.94
C GLN A 197 -15.03 -3.24 0.89
N ILE A 198 -14.41 -2.72 -0.17
CA ILE A 198 -12.94 -2.64 -0.28
C ILE A 198 -12.36 -1.81 0.86
N TYR A 199 -12.91 -0.62 1.10
CA TYR A 199 -12.46 0.29 2.15
C TYR A 199 -12.55 -0.35 3.54
N LYS A 200 -13.69 -0.97 3.87
CA LYS A 200 -13.87 -1.69 5.14
C LYS A 200 -12.87 -2.85 5.28
N ASN A 201 -12.59 -3.56 4.19
CA ASN A 201 -11.58 -4.62 4.21
C ASN A 201 -10.19 -4.07 4.47
N VAL A 202 -9.80 -2.97 3.80
CA VAL A 202 -8.52 -2.31 4.03
C VAL A 202 -8.38 -1.89 5.49
N LEU A 203 -9.40 -1.25 6.09
CA LEU A 203 -9.38 -0.89 7.51
C LEU A 203 -9.26 -2.10 8.45
N LYS A 204 -9.98 -3.19 8.18
CA LYS A 204 -9.93 -4.42 8.99
C LYS A 204 -8.54 -5.08 8.99
N HIS A 205 -7.77 -4.85 7.93
CA HIS A 205 -6.47 -5.45 7.67
C HIS A 205 -5.33 -4.40 7.66
N ALA A 206 -5.62 -3.19 8.12
CA ALA A 206 -4.65 -2.11 8.20
C ALA A 206 -3.58 -2.45 9.24
N VAL A 207 -2.31 -2.24 8.87
CA VAL A 207 -1.16 -2.39 9.76
C VAL A 207 -0.38 -1.08 9.74
N ALA A 208 -0.08 -0.55 10.92
CA ALA A 208 0.68 0.68 11.03
C ALA A 208 2.08 0.51 10.42
N LEU A 209 2.54 1.50 9.66
CA LEU A 209 3.94 1.59 9.26
C LEU A 209 4.82 1.69 10.51
N SER A 210 5.53 0.61 10.85
CA SER A 210 6.29 0.49 12.10
C SER A 210 7.76 0.13 11.92
N TYR A 211 8.23 0.02 10.68
CA TYR A 211 9.62 -0.35 10.37
C TYR A 211 10.52 0.90 10.28
N PRO A 212 11.84 0.78 10.52
CA PRO A 212 12.79 1.89 10.39
C PRO A 212 12.91 2.39 8.94
N ALA A 213 12.85 3.70 8.73
CA ALA A 213 13.00 4.30 7.40
C ALA A 213 14.34 3.95 6.75
N ASP A 214 15.42 3.90 7.54
CA ASP A 214 16.77 3.56 7.08
C ASP A 214 16.86 2.15 6.50
N LEU A 215 16.08 1.20 7.03
CA LEU A 215 16.01 -0.15 6.46
C LEU A 215 15.40 -0.12 5.06
N ARG A 216 14.29 0.60 4.88
CA ARG A 216 13.66 0.76 3.56
C ARG A 216 14.59 1.47 2.56
N ILE A 217 15.29 2.51 3.01
CA ILE A 217 16.27 3.23 2.18
C ILE A 217 17.39 2.28 1.74
N PHE A 218 18.00 1.54 2.67
CA PHE A 218 19.04 0.56 2.37
C PHE A 218 18.58 -0.47 1.34
N ILE A 219 17.40 -1.07 1.53
CA ILE A 219 16.83 -2.03 0.59
C ILE A 219 16.72 -1.42 -0.81
N THR A 220 16.11 -0.24 -0.91
CA THR A 220 15.74 0.37 -2.20
C THR A 220 16.91 1.04 -2.92
N HIS A 221 17.91 1.56 -2.20
CA HIS A 221 19.01 2.34 -2.78
C HIS A 221 20.33 1.56 -2.90
N GLU A 222 20.51 0.49 -2.12
CA GLU A 222 21.75 -0.29 -2.13
C GLU A 222 21.52 -1.71 -2.67
N VAL A 223 20.62 -2.47 -2.04
CA VAL A 223 20.43 -3.90 -2.35
C VAL A 223 19.69 -4.09 -3.67
N MET A 224 18.54 -3.42 -3.84
CA MET A 224 17.70 -3.59 -5.04
C MET A 224 18.43 -3.22 -6.34
N PRO A 225 19.19 -2.12 -6.44
CA PRO A 225 19.97 -1.84 -7.66
C PRO A 225 20.98 -2.94 -8.02
N ALA A 226 21.66 -3.52 -7.03
CA ALA A 226 22.58 -4.64 -7.25
C ALA A 226 21.84 -5.91 -7.70
N PHE A 227 20.71 -6.22 -7.08
CA PHE A 227 19.87 -7.36 -7.44
C PHE A 227 19.27 -7.21 -8.85
N MET A 228 18.66 -6.06 -9.15
CA MET A 228 18.02 -5.80 -10.43
C MET A 228 19.01 -5.81 -11.60
N SER A 229 20.28 -5.43 -11.36
CA SER A 229 21.37 -5.53 -12.35
C SER A 229 22.01 -6.91 -12.45
N GLY A 230 21.60 -7.89 -11.62
CA GLY A 230 22.14 -9.25 -11.61
C GLY A 230 23.51 -9.39 -10.93
N LYS A 231 23.99 -8.36 -10.21
CA LYS A 231 25.25 -8.42 -9.45
C LYS A 231 25.17 -9.36 -8.25
N ILE A 232 23.97 -9.51 -7.67
CA ILE A 232 23.68 -10.42 -6.55
C ILE A 232 22.42 -11.23 -6.86
N THR A 233 22.31 -12.42 -6.26
CA THR A 233 21.12 -13.28 -6.37
C THR A 233 20.02 -12.81 -5.42
N ALA A 234 18.82 -13.38 -5.54
CA ALA A 234 17.71 -13.09 -4.61
C ALA A 234 18.02 -13.57 -3.19
N GLU A 235 18.71 -14.70 -3.04
CA GLU A 235 19.18 -15.22 -1.75
C GLU A 235 20.20 -14.28 -1.11
N GLU A 236 21.15 -13.78 -1.90
CA GLU A 236 22.15 -12.84 -1.40
C GLU A 236 21.53 -11.49 -1.03
N ALA A 237 20.58 -11.00 -1.82
CA ALA A 237 19.80 -9.81 -1.47
C ALA A 237 19.02 -10.02 -0.15
N ALA A 238 18.32 -11.14 -0.01
CA ALA A 238 17.59 -11.48 1.21
C ALA A 238 18.50 -11.57 2.44
N ARG A 239 19.69 -12.16 2.29
CA ARG A 239 20.72 -12.25 3.34
C ARG A 239 21.21 -10.87 3.78
N GLN A 240 21.60 -10.00 2.84
CA GLN A 240 22.07 -8.65 3.16
C GLN A 240 21.00 -7.81 3.86
N ILE A 241 19.73 -7.96 3.45
CA ILE A 241 18.61 -7.27 4.07
C ILE A 241 18.36 -7.80 5.49
N GLN A 242 18.42 -9.12 5.68
CA GLN A 242 18.32 -9.74 7.01
C GLN A 242 19.37 -9.15 7.96
N GLU A 243 20.65 -9.17 7.57
CA GLU A 243 21.76 -8.68 8.39
C GLU A 243 21.58 -7.21 8.76
N LYS A 244 21.21 -6.36 7.79
CA LYS A 244 20.95 -4.94 8.05
C LYS A 244 19.74 -4.74 8.96
N ALA A 245 18.69 -5.52 8.79
CA ALA A 245 17.50 -5.44 9.62
C ALA A 245 17.80 -5.85 11.07
N GLU A 246 18.58 -6.92 11.27
CA GLU A 246 19.05 -7.35 12.59
C GLU A 246 19.86 -6.24 13.28
N MET A 247 20.78 -5.60 12.56
CA MET A 247 21.55 -4.48 13.11
C MET A 247 20.66 -3.32 13.56
N ILE A 248 19.68 -2.88 12.75
CA ILE A 248 18.87 -1.69 13.06
C ILE A 248 17.81 -1.99 14.14
N ILE A 249 17.24 -3.19 14.14
CA ILE A 249 16.08 -3.52 14.98
C ILE A 249 16.47 -4.12 16.34
N MET A 250 17.68 -4.68 16.45
CA MET A 250 18.19 -5.23 17.72
C MET A 250 19.06 -4.25 18.52
N GLU A 251 19.30 -3.03 18.00
CA GLU A 251 19.82 -1.88 18.76
C GLU A 251 18.78 -1.29 19.73
#